data_AF-A0A315DT60-F1
#
_entry.id   AF-A0A315DT60-F1
#
_cell.length_a   1.000
_cell.length_b   1.000
_cell.length_c   1.000
_cell.angle_alpha   90.00
_cell.angle_beta   90.00
_cell.angle_gamma   90.00
#
_symmetry.space_group_name_H-M   'P 1'
#
loop_
_entity.id
_entity.type
_entity.pdbx_description
1 polymer ?
#
loop_
_entity_poly.entity_id
_entity_poly.type
_entity_poly.pdbx_seq_one_letter_code
_entity_poly.pdbx_strand_id
1 'polypeptide(L)'
;MATVNPIQNLFARLNEAGISTPVARKSLPSWWDDEIALIPSGLQQAQMYLARAFNISLASLADPNAAVIFLASPQQKPVTH
;
A
#
# COMPACT_ATOMS: atom_id res chain seq x y z
N MET A 1 12.94 9.43 -22.30
CA MET A 1 13.33 8.85 -20.99
C MET A 1 12.05 8.49 -20.27
N ALA A 2 11.74 7.21 -20.08
CA ALA A 2 10.53 6.81 -19.37
C ALA A 2 10.74 7.10 -17.88
N THR A 3 9.98 8.04 -17.32
CA THR A 3 9.99 8.34 -15.88
C THR A 3 9.51 7.11 -15.15
N VAL A 4 10.38 6.45 -14.39
CA VAL A 4 9.99 5.32 -13.53
C VAL A 4 9.03 5.88 -12.48
N ASN A 5 7.77 5.49 -12.57
CA ASN A 5 6.75 5.94 -11.63
C ASN A 5 6.96 5.20 -10.30
N PRO A 6 7.15 5.91 -9.17
CA PRO A 6 7.47 5.29 -7.89
C PRO A 6 6.35 4.37 -7.37
N ILE A 7 5.10 4.50 -7.86
CA ILE A 7 4.03 3.56 -7.52
C ILE A 7 4.30 2.14 -8.03
N GLN A 8 5.06 2.00 -9.12
CA GLN A 8 5.41 0.69 -9.68
C GLN A 8 6.31 -0.09 -8.72
N ASN A 9 7.25 0.60 -8.06
CA ASN A 9 8.06 -0.01 -6.98
C ASN A 9 7.18 -0.42 -5.80
N LEU A 10 6.15 0.36 -5.49
CA LEU A 10 5.21 0.04 -4.43
C LEU A 10 4.43 -1.25 -4.76
N PHE A 11 3.95 -1.39 -5.99
CA PHE A 11 3.28 -2.60 -6.46
C PHE A 11 4.19 -3.82 -6.49
N ALA A 12 5.45 -3.65 -6.91
CA ALA A 12 6.44 -4.73 -6.87
C ALA A 12 6.65 -5.25 -5.44
N ARG A 13 6.83 -4.35 -4.47
CA ARG A 13 6.99 -4.71 -3.06
C ARG A 13 5.75 -5.41 -2.49
N LEU A 14 4.55 -4.94 -2.85
CA LEU A 14 3.31 -5.60 -2.48
C LEU A 14 3.22 -7.00 -3.10
N ASN A 15 3.70 -7.18 -4.33
CA ASN A 15 3.74 -8.47 -5.00
C ASN A 15 4.70 -9.45 -4.33
N GLU A 16 5.88 -8.99 -3.90
CA GLU A 16 6.81 -9.78 -3.08
C GLU A 16 6.20 -10.19 -1.73
N ALA A 17 5.33 -9.36 -1.16
CA ALA A 17 4.57 -9.66 0.05
C ALA A 17 3.32 -10.54 -0.18
N GLY A 18 3.09 -10.99 -1.42
CA GLY A 18 1.98 -11.88 -1.79
C GLY A 18 0.71 -11.16 -2.30
N ILE A 19 0.73 -9.84 -2.47
CA ILE A 19 -0.39 -9.05 -3.01
C ILE A 19 -0.12 -8.74 -4.48
N SER A 20 -0.82 -9.42 -5.39
CA SER A 20 -0.67 -9.19 -6.83
C SER A 20 -0.96 -7.73 -7.22
N THR A 21 -0.16 -7.17 -8.14
CA THR A 21 -0.32 -5.80 -8.67
C THR A 21 -1.76 -5.46 -9.09
N PRO A 22 -2.52 -6.33 -9.78
CA PRO A 22 -3.91 -6.05 -10.13
C PRO A 22 -4.83 -5.89 -8.90
N VAL A 23 -4.56 -6.61 -7.81
CA VAL A 23 -5.31 -6.51 -6.56
C VAL A 23 -4.97 -5.20 -5.85
N ALA A 24 -3.68 -4.88 -5.75
CA ALA A 24 -3.23 -3.60 -5.19
C ALA A 24 -3.83 -2.41 -5.94
N ARG A 25 -3.82 -2.43 -7.29
CA ARG A 25 -4.40 -1.37 -8.11
C ARG A 25 -5.90 -1.20 -7.90
N LYS A 26 -6.64 -2.29 -7.72
CA LYS A 26 -8.09 -2.26 -7.44
C LYS A 26 -8.44 -1.68 -6.07
N SER A 27 -7.50 -1.69 -5.12
CA SER A 27 -7.69 -1.11 -3.79
C SER A 27 -7.55 0.41 -3.78
N LEU A 28 -7.01 1.00 -4.85
CA LEU A 28 -6.95 2.46 -5.00
C LEU A 28 -8.33 3.02 -5.40
N PRO A 29 -8.62 4.30 -5.10
CA PRO A 29 -9.87 4.94 -5.51
C PRO A 29 -10.06 4.90 -7.03
N SER A 30 -11.31 4.93 -7.49
CA SER A 30 -11.64 4.93 -8.92
C SER A 30 -11.10 6.12 -9.71
N TRP A 31 -10.83 7.24 -9.03
CA TRP A 31 -10.23 8.45 -9.61
C TRP A 31 -8.69 8.42 -9.63
N TRP A 32 -8.07 7.36 -9.10
CA TRP A 32 -6.62 7.27 -8.97
C TRP A 32 -5.94 7.25 -10.34
N ASP A 33 -4.99 8.16 -10.53
CA ASP A 33 -4.06 8.14 -11.65
C ASP A 33 -2.64 7.87 -11.15
N ASP A 34 -1.90 7.02 -11.85
CA ASP A 34 -0.51 6.71 -11.49
C ASP A 34 0.35 7.98 -11.52
N GLU A 35 0.04 8.98 -12.36
CA GLU A 35 0.74 10.28 -12.40
C GLU A 35 0.72 11.03 -11.07
N ILE A 36 -0.32 10.80 -10.24
CA ILE A 36 -0.40 11.39 -8.88
C ILE A 36 0.80 10.94 -8.05
N ALA A 37 1.27 9.70 -8.22
CA ALA A 37 2.41 9.19 -7.48
C ALA A 37 3.75 9.80 -7.91
N LEU A 38 3.81 10.56 -9.02
CA LEU A 38 5.05 11.26 -9.43
C LEU A 38 5.46 12.35 -8.42
N ILE A 39 4.52 12.87 -7.64
CA ILE A 39 4.80 13.80 -6.55
C ILE A 39 4.84 13.07 -5.19
N PRO A 40 5.69 13.52 -4.25
CA PRO A 40 5.87 12.83 -2.97
C PRO A 40 4.58 12.66 -2.15
N SER A 41 3.74 13.70 -2.12
CA SER A 41 2.46 13.68 -1.40
C SER A 41 1.48 12.69 -2.02
N GLY A 42 1.46 12.59 -3.35
CA GLY A 42 0.62 11.63 -4.04
C GLY A 42 1.09 10.20 -3.79
N LEU A 43 2.40 9.94 -3.81
CA LEU A 43 2.92 8.62 -3.43
C LEU A 43 2.52 8.24 -1.99
N GLN A 44 2.59 9.18 -1.05
CA GLN A 44 2.13 8.96 0.32
C GLN A 44 0.64 8.62 0.39
N GLN A 45 -0.20 9.27 -0.41
CA GLN A 45 -1.63 8.92 -0.49
C GLN A 45 -1.83 7.49 -1.00
N ALA A 46 -1.06 7.06 -2.01
CA ALA A 46 -1.10 5.68 -2.49
C ALA A 46 -0.78 4.69 -1.36
N GLN A 47 0.30 4.96 -0.63
CA GLN A 47 0.73 4.17 0.52
C GLN A 47 -0.36 4.10 1.59
N MET A 48 -1.04 5.21 1.89
CA MET A 48 -2.14 5.24 2.86
C MET A 48 -3.35 4.39 2.43
N TYR A 49 -3.76 4.48 1.17
CA TYR A 49 -4.86 3.67 0.65
C TYR A 49 -4.54 2.18 0.73
N LEU A 50 -3.33 1.79 0.31
CA LEU A 50 -2.89 0.40 0.29
C LEU A 50 -2.66 -0.15 1.70
N ALA A 51 -2.04 0.65 2.58
CA ALA A 51 -1.89 0.32 4.00
C ALA A 51 -3.24 0.03 4.65
N ARG A 52 -4.24 0.89 4.39
CA ARG A 52 -5.59 0.72 4.92
C ARG A 52 -6.31 -0.49 4.30
N ALA A 53 -6.18 -0.72 3.00
CA ALA A 53 -6.88 -1.79 2.30
C ALA A 53 -6.39 -3.19 2.72
N PHE A 54 -5.09 -3.33 3.00
CA PHE A 54 -4.46 -4.61 3.32
C PHE A 54 -4.07 -4.75 4.79
N ASN A 55 -4.45 -3.79 5.63
CA ASN A 55 -4.07 -3.72 7.04
C ASN A 55 -2.54 -3.83 7.23
N ILE A 56 -1.78 -3.07 6.44
CA ILE A 56 -0.32 -3.01 6.47
C ILE A 56 0.13 -1.77 7.26
N SER A 57 1.26 -1.87 7.95
CA SER A 57 1.90 -0.73 8.60
C SER A 57 2.33 0.31 7.56
N LEU A 58 1.74 1.51 7.61
CA LEU A 58 2.11 2.61 6.73
C LEU A 58 3.61 2.94 6.82
N ALA A 59 4.19 2.91 8.02
CA ALA A 59 5.60 3.21 8.22
C ALA A 59 6.52 2.21 7.49
N SER A 60 6.17 0.92 7.52
CA SER A 60 6.95 -0.13 6.83
C SER A 60 6.70 -0.11 5.32
N LEU A 61 5.50 0.26 4.87
CA LEU A 61 5.21 0.45 3.45
C LEU A 61 5.87 1.73 2.88
N ALA A 62 6.00 2.78 3.69
CA ALA A 62 6.59 4.05 3.31
C ALA A 62 8.12 3.99 3.21
N ASP A 63 8.77 3.20 4.06
CA ASP A 63 10.20 2.95 3.97
C ASP A 63 10.50 1.96 2.84
N PRO A 64 11.28 2.33 1.81
CA PRO A 64 11.56 1.47 0.65
C PRO A 64 12.49 0.29 0.97
N ASN A 65 13.25 0.34 2.07
CA ASN A 65 14.19 -0.70 2.49
C ASN A 65 13.57 -1.66 3.53
N ALA A 66 12.45 -1.29 4.15
CA ALA A 66 11.75 -2.13 5.10
C ALA A 66 10.94 -3.24 4.41
N ALA A 67 10.84 -4.39 5.08
CA ALA A 67 9.87 -5.41 4.70
C ALA A 67 8.44 -4.92 4.94
N VAL A 68 7.48 -5.39 4.14
CA VAL A 68 6.06 -5.09 4.32
C VAL A 68 5.53 -5.82 5.56
N ILE A 69 5.05 -5.07 6.55
CA ILE A 69 4.54 -5.61 7.82
C ILE A 69 3.01 -5.57 7.81
N PHE A 70 2.40 -6.75 7.85
CA PHE A 70 0.97 -6.89 8.08
C PHE A 70 0.67 -6.68 9.56
N LEU A 71 -0.22 -5.74 9.84
CA LEU A 71 -0.72 -5.54 11.19
C LEU A 71 -1.67 -6.69 11.50
N ALA A 72 -1.43 -7.40 12.60
CA ALA A 72 -2.42 -8.31 13.12
C ALA A 72 -3.67 -7.50 13.48
N SER A 73 -4.83 -7.89 12.96
CA SER A 73 -6.10 -7.30 13.39
C SER A 73 -6.18 -7.41 14.92
N PRO A 74 -6.41 -6.32 15.66
CA PRO A 74 -6.64 -6.43 17.09
C PRO A 74 -7.85 -7.34 17.29
N GLN A 75 -7.58 -8.52 17.85
CA GLN A 75 -8.55 -9.54 18.22
C GLN A 75 -9.78 -8.88 18.86
N GLN A 76 -10.95 -9.22 18.33
CA GLN A 76 -12.25 -8.85 18.90
C GLN A 76 -12.24 -9.23 20.39
N LYS A 77 -12.54 -8.25 21.27
CA LYS A 77 -12.74 -8.51 22.70
C LYS A 77 -13.77 -9.64 22.85
N PRO A 78 -13.51 -10.66 23.67
CA PRO A 78 -14.54 -11.64 23.99
C PRO A 78 -15.71 -10.89 24.64
N VAL A 79 -16.89 -11.00 24.05
CA VAL A 79 -18.14 -10.55 24.67
C VAL A 79 -18.42 -11.48 25.85
N THR A 80 -18.14 -11.03 27.07
CA THR A 80 -18.58 -11.72 28.28
C THR A 80 -20.08 -11.47 28.42
N HIS A 81 -20.84 -12.57 28.33
CA HIS A 81 -22.28 -12.64 28.56
C HIS A 81 -22.64 -12.33 30.02
#